data_AF-A0A4S3J8D5-F1
#
_entry.id   AF-A0A4S3J8D5-F1
#
_cell.length_a   1.000
_cell.length_b   1.000
_cell.length_c   1.000
_cell.angle_alpha   90.00
_cell.angle_beta   90.00
_cell.angle_gamma   90.00
#
_symmetry.space_group_name_H-M   'P 1'
#
loop_
_entity.id
_entity.type
_entity.pdbx_description
1 polymer ?
#
loop_
_entity_poly.entity_id
_entity_poly.type
_entity_poly.pdbx_seq_one_letter_code
_entity_poly.pdbx_strand_id
1 'polypeptide(L)'
;MYPLCCIDIRNFLNQFYFFASDDFSRSDIVDKTLEEALDELLSSKVCDTLVERLASQYLGQIVQILINLEHFELACHELELLLEAARPQNCLGGPIKLKATEKFKSNKKAAEKRIFEVVNSKIDDLIETAEYDWMASAPPMEPSNYMQTLTRFLSNIMNSTLLGLPTEIKELIYFDALSHAANMILSLPLSPDVKNINPNGVMALAKDVDYLYDFVDSLGVPILRENLDELQQTVQLMQAENTDEFYDISTRNKKYGRVDVINGPVLLEKYV
;
A
#
# COMPACT_ATOMS: atom_id res chain seq x y z
N MET A 1 -4.92 9.25 -20.41
CA MET A 1 -4.26 10.55 -20.12
C MET A 1 -2.84 10.54 -20.64
N TYR A 2 -2.00 9.59 -20.22
CA TYR A 2 -0.60 9.47 -20.66
C TYR A 2 -0.36 9.52 -22.19
N PRO A 3 -1.07 8.75 -23.05
CA PRO A 3 -0.78 8.74 -24.49
C PRO A 3 -1.01 10.10 -25.18
N LEU A 4 -2.02 10.85 -24.73
CA LEU A 4 -2.34 12.16 -25.30
C LEU A 4 -1.28 13.20 -24.91
N CYS A 5 -0.85 13.22 -23.65
CA CYS A 5 0.22 14.10 -23.20
C CYS A 5 1.54 13.83 -23.96
N CYS A 6 1.90 12.56 -24.19
CA CYS A 6 3.10 12.22 -24.97
C CYS A 6 2.99 12.69 -26.44
N ILE A 7 1.81 12.58 -27.05
CA ILE A 7 1.56 13.10 -28.41
C ILE A 7 1.75 14.62 -28.45
N ASP A 8 1.19 15.34 -27.48
CA ASP A 8 1.28 16.80 -27.40
C ASP A 8 2.72 17.26 -27.16
N ILE A 9 3.46 16.59 -26.26
CA ILE A 9 4.89 16.86 -26.04
C ILE A 9 5.69 16.63 -27.32
N ARG A 10 5.45 15.51 -28.03
CA ARG A 10 6.14 15.23 -29.29
C ARG A 10 5.83 16.26 -30.37
N ASN A 11 4.57 16.69 -30.47
CA ASN A 11 4.16 17.73 -31.42
C ASN A 11 4.81 19.08 -31.07
N PHE A 12 4.87 19.44 -29.79
CA PHE A 12 5.56 20.64 -29.31
C PHE A 12 7.05 20.62 -29.69
N LEU A 13 7.74 19.50 -29.44
CA LEU A 13 9.16 19.34 -29.82
C LEU A 13 9.37 19.53 -31.32
N ASN A 14 8.57 18.85 -32.15
CA ASN A 14 8.69 18.94 -33.61
C ASN A 14 8.47 20.38 -34.11
N GLN A 15 7.48 21.08 -33.58
CA GLN A 15 7.21 22.48 -33.94
C GLN A 15 8.33 23.41 -33.46
N PHE A 16 8.87 23.18 -32.27
CA PHE A 16 9.96 23.98 -31.71
C PHE A 16 11.24 23.82 -32.53
N TYR A 17 11.63 22.59 -32.86
CA TYR A 17 12.80 22.35 -33.71
C TYR A 17 12.62 22.89 -35.13
N PHE A 18 11.43 22.76 -35.72
CA PHE A 18 11.12 23.35 -37.02
C PHE A 18 11.31 24.87 -37.00
N PHE A 19 10.73 25.55 -36.00
CA PHE A 19 10.88 27.00 -35.81
C PHE A 19 12.34 27.41 -35.57
N ALA A 20 13.07 26.67 -34.74
CA ALA A 20 14.46 26.98 -34.44
C ALA A 20 15.40 26.79 -35.64
N SER A 21 15.10 25.83 -36.52
CA SER A 21 15.89 25.55 -37.72
C SER A 21 15.79 26.63 -38.80
N ASP A 22 14.70 27.39 -38.84
CA ASP A 22 14.48 28.47 -39.81
C ASP A 22 15.10 29.81 -39.37
N ASP A 23 15.15 30.12 -38.06
CA ASP A 23 15.46 31.48 -37.57
C ASP A 23 16.74 31.64 -36.73
N PHE A 24 17.37 30.58 -36.19
CA PHE A 24 18.45 30.75 -35.19
C PHE A 24 19.75 30.00 -35.52
N SER A 25 20.81 30.77 -35.80
CA SER A 25 22.19 30.28 -36.00
C SER A 25 22.95 29.92 -34.70
N ARG A 26 22.26 29.82 -33.55
CA ARG A 26 22.83 29.50 -32.22
C ARG A 26 22.08 28.33 -31.57
N SER A 27 22.48 27.10 -31.92
CA SER A 27 21.90 25.85 -31.41
C SER A 27 21.85 25.78 -29.87
N ASP A 28 22.87 26.29 -29.20
CA ASP A 28 23.05 26.13 -27.75
C ASP A 28 21.98 26.86 -26.91
N ILE A 29 21.49 28.00 -27.39
CA ILE A 29 20.44 28.78 -26.70
C ILE A 29 19.09 28.09 -26.89
N VAL A 30 18.84 27.59 -28.10
CA VAL A 30 17.62 26.85 -28.46
C VAL A 30 17.49 25.61 -27.59
N ASP A 31 18.56 24.80 -27.47
CA ASP A 31 18.55 23.58 -26.67
C ASP A 31 18.30 23.88 -25.18
N LYS A 32 18.93 24.93 -24.64
CA LYS A 32 18.72 25.32 -23.24
C LYS A 32 17.30 25.84 -22.98
N THR A 33 16.75 26.65 -23.89
CA THR A 33 15.37 27.13 -23.76
C THR A 33 14.37 25.98 -23.89
N LEU A 34 14.65 25.00 -24.74
CA LEU A 34 13.83 23.79 -24.86
C LEU A 34 13.86 22.96 -23.58
N GLU A 35 15.04 22.75 -23.00
CA GLU A 35 15.20 22.05 -21.72
C GLU A 35 14.39 22.75 -20.61
N GLU A 36 14.52 24.07 -20.47
CA GLU A 36 13.78 24.85 -19.47
C GLU A 36 12.25 24.79 -19.69
N ALA A 37 11.79 24.87 -20.94
CA ALA A 37 10.37 24.79 -21.28
C ALA A 37 9.78 23.40 -21.02
N LEU A 38 10.52 22.33 -21.34
CA LEU A 38 10.11 20.96 -21.05
C LEU A 38 10.07 20.71 -19.55
N ASP A 39 11.07 21.18 -18.80
CA ASP A 39 11.09 21.07 -17.34
C ASP A 39 9.91 21.79 -16.71
N GLU A 40 9.57 23.01 -17.15
CA GLU A 40 8.41 23.74 -16.65
C GLU A 40 7.10 23.01 -16.96
N LEU A 41 6.90 22.56 -18.21
CA LEU A 41 5.69 21.86 -18.63
C LEU A 41 5.51 20.55 -17.85
N LEU A 42 6.54 19.71 -17.83
CA LEU A 42 6.50 18.39 -17.21
C LEU A 42 6.42 18.48 -15.68
N SER A 43 7.20 19.37 -15.07
CA SER A 43 7.21 19.52 -13.62
C SER A 43 5.98 20.24 -13.10
N SER A 44 5.61 21.39 -13.69
CA SER A 44 4.58 22.27 -13.13
C SER A 44 3.18 21.94 -13.63
N LYS A 45 3.02 21.55 -14.89
CA LYS A 45 1.68 21.30 -15.45
C LYS A 45 1.27 19.84 -15.38
N VAL A 46 2.20 18.91 -15.55
CA VAL A 46 1.88 17.48 -15.53
C VAL A 46 2.07 16.90 -14.13
N CYS A 47 3.28 16.98 -13.57
CA CYS A 47 3.60 16.34 -12.29
C CYS A 47 2.78 16.93 -11.14
N ASP A 48 2.71 18.26 -11.00
CA ASP A 48 1.96 18.87 -9.88
C ASP A 48 0.46 18.56 -9.94
N THR A 49 -0.15 18.55 -11.13
CA THR A 49 -1.57 18.17 -11.28
C THR A 49 -1.82 16.70 -10.94
N LEU A 50 -0.87 15.80 -11.22
CA LEU A 50 -0.97 14.41 -10.80
C LEU A 50 -0.83 14.28 -9.27
N VAL A 51 0.09 15.02 -8.68
CA VAL A 51 0.36 15.01 -7.24
C VAL A 51 -0.81 15.58 -6.44
N GLU A 52 -1.44 16.67 -6.90
CA GLU A 52 -2.65 17.22 -6.28
C GLU A 52 -3.77 16.17 -6.20
N ARG A 53 -3.87 15.29 -7.20
CA ARG A 53 -4.86 14.21 -7.24
C ARG A 53 -4.52 13.03 -6.32
N LEU A 54 -3.31 12.93 -5.78
CA LEU A 54 -2.96 11.92 -4.77
C LEU A 54 -3.71 12.12 -3.44
N ALA A 55 -4.31 13.29 -3.21
CA ALA A 55 -5.20 13.55 -2.09
C ALA A 55 -6.54 12.75 -2.16
N SER A 56 -6.79 12.02 -3.26
CA SER A 56 -7.94 11.14 -3.38
C SER A 56 -7.96 10.05 -2.30
N GLN A 57 -9.16 9.56 -1.98
CA GLN A 57 -9.38 8.37 -1.14
C GLN A 57 -9.71 7.13 -1.97
N TYR A 58 -9.82 7.28 -3.30
CA TYR A 58 -10.12 6.16 -4.19
C TYR A 58 -8.82 5.48 -4.61
N LEU A 59 -8.56 4.29 -4.04
CA LEU A 59 -7.34 3.52 -4.28
C LEU A 59 -7.03 3.33 -5.78
N GLY A 60 -8.03 2.98 -6.59
CA GLY A 60 -7.84 2.80 -8.04
C GLY A 60 -7.36 4.07 -8.76
N GLN A 61 -7.73 5.25 -8.28
CA GLN A 61 -7.21 6.51 -8.85
C GLN A 61 -5.73 6.70 -8.49
N ILE A 62 -5.33 6.39 -7.26
CA ILE A 62 -3.95 6.51 -6.80
C ILE A 62 -3.06 5.52 -7.55
N VAL A 63 -3.49 4.27 -7.72
CA VAL A 63 -2.80 3.26 -8.54
C VAL A 63 -2.62 3.75 -9.98
N GLN A 64 -3.67 4.33 -10.57
CA GLN A 64 -3.56 4.87 -11.94
C GLN A 64 -2.62 6.07 -12.02
N ILE A 65 -2.56 6.92 -10.99
CA ILE A 65 -1.61 8.02 -10.90
C ILE A 65 -0.18 7.47 -10.78
N LEU A 66 0.05 6.45 -9.95
CA LEU A 66 1.35 5.78 -9.83
C LEU A 66 1.84 5.26 -11.18
N ILE A 67 0.98 4.54 -11.92
CA ILE A 67 1.29 4.05 -13.27
C ILE A 67 1.60 5.21 -14.23
N ASN A 68 0.83 6.31 -14.17
CA ASN A 68 1.12 7.48 -15.00
C ASN A 68 2.47 8.11 -14.64
N LEU A 69 2.82 8.22 -13.35
CA LEU A 69 4.10 8.78 -12.90
C LEU A 69 5.27 7.92 -13.38
N GLU A 70 5.16 6.59 -13.33
CA GLU A 70 6.16 5.66 -13.87
C GLU A 70 6.33 5.82 -15.39
N HIS A 71 5.21 5.91 -16.12
CA HIS A 71 5.26 6.14 -17.56
C HIS A 71 5.86 7.51 -17.91
N PHE A 72 5.55 8.58 -17.16
CA PHE A 72 6.18 9.88 -17.38
C PHE A 72 7.66 9.90 -16.99
N GLU A 73 8.09 9.17 -15.96
CA GLU A 73 9.52 8.99 -15.63
C GLU A 73 10.27 8.34 -16.81
N LEU A 74 9.69 7.30 -17.42
CA LEU A 74 10.24 6.65 -18.62
C LEU A 74 10.27 7.61 -19.81
N ALA A 75 9.18 8.33 -20.06
CA ALA A 75 9.11 9.32 -21.13
C ALA A 75 10.17 10.43 -20.96
N CYS A 76 10.45 10.88 -19.74
CA CYS A 76 11.49 11.87 -19.49
C CYS A 76 12.89 11.31 -19.82
N HIS A 77 13.18 10.05 -19.51
CA HIS A 77 14.44 9.42 -19.93
C HIS A 77 14.55 9.31 -21.46
N GLU A 78 13.46 8.97 -22.16
CA GLU A 78 13.46 8.95 -23.62
C GLU A 78 13.66 10.36 -24.21
N LEU A 79 13.07 11.39 -23.59
CA LEU A 79 13.27 12.78 -23.98
C LEU A 79 14.73 13.22 -23.79
N GLU A 80 15.35 12.88 -22.66
CA GLU A 80 16.77 13.14 -22.39
C GLU A 80 17.67 12.54 -23.50
N LEU A 81 17.41 11.29 -23.91
CA LEU A 81 18.12 10.63 -24.99
C LEU A 81 17.90 11.30 -26.36
N LEU A 82 16.67 11.76 -26.64
CA LEU A 82 16.36 12.47 -27.88
C LEU A 82 17.05 13.85 -27.93
N LEU A 83 17.07 14.58 -26.82
CA LEU A 83 17.78 15.85 -26.70
C LEU A 83 19.30 15.67 -26.82
N GLU A 84 19.85 14.58 -26.29
CA GLU A 84 21.24 14.18 -26.50
C GLU A 84 21.55 13.87 -27.97
N ALA A 85 20.68 13.13 -28.66
CA ALA A 85 20.87 12.78 -30.07
C ALA A 85 20.70 13.99 -31.01
N ALA A 86 19.87 14.96 -30.64
CA ALA A 86 19.64 16.18 -31.42
C ALA A 86 20.78 17.22 -31.30
N ARG A 87 21.68 17.08 -30.31
CA ARG A 87 22.79 18.03 -30.11
C ARG A 87 23.79 17.99 -31.28
N PRO A 88 24.32 19.16 -31.72
CA PRO A 88 25.37 19.20 -32.73
C PRO A 88 26.65 18.48 -32.26
N GLN A 89 27.31 17.73 -33.15
CA GLN A 89 28.52 16.93 -32.86
C GLN A 89 29.71 17.75 -32.28
N ASN A 90 29.67 19.08 -32.35
CA ASN A 90 30.72 19.97 -31.86
C ASN A 90 30.51 20.43 -30.40
N CYS A 91 29.38 20.10 -29.76
CA CYS A 91 29.11 20.47 -28.37
C CYS A 91 29.53 19.34 -27.40
N LEU A 92 30.66 19.53 -26.72
CA LEU A 92 31.10 18.69 -25.59
C LEU A 92 30.25 19.00 -24.35
N GLY A 93 29.02 18.49 -24.31
CA GLY A 93 28.15 18.55 -23.13
C GLY A 93 27.97 17.16 -22.52
N GLY A 94 27.95 17.08 -21.19
CA GLY A 94 27.62 15.85 -20.47
C GLY A 94 26.19 15.35 -20.75
N PRO A 95 25.76 14.27 -20.07
CA PRO A 95 24.40 13.76 -20.22
C PRO A 95 23.37 14.84 -19.85
N ILE A 96 22.32 15.02 -20.66
CA ILE A 96 21.20 15.90 -20.31
C ILE A 96 20.35 15.16 -19.29
N LYS A 97 20.02 15.84 -18.19
CA LYS A 97 19.10 15.34 -17.18
C LYS A 97 18.07 16.41 -16.88
N LEU A 98 16.81 16.09 -17.14
CA LEU A 98 15.68 16.96 -16.82
C LEU A 98 15.42 16.93 -15.31
N LYS A 99 15.14 18.08 -14.72
CA LYS A 99 14.70 18.16 -13.31
C LYS A 99 13.36 17.47 -13.14
N ALA A 100 12.52 17.46 -14.17
CA ALA A 100 11.26 16.75 -14.21
C ALA A 100 11.44 15.25 -13.91
N THR A 101 12.51 14.61 -14.39
CA THR A 101 12.80 13.18 -14.16
C THR A 101 12.93 12.86 -12.68
N GLU A 102 13.71 13.64 -11.93
CA GLU A 102 13.86 13.47 -10.49
C GLU A 102 12.57 13.76 -9.72
N LYS A 103 11.77 14.73 -10.20
CA LYS A 103 10.47 15.07 -9.64
C LYS A 103 9.46 13.93 -9.81
N PHE A 104 9.36 13.32 -10.99
CA PHE A 104 8.51 12.14 -11.21
C PHE A 104 8.94 10.97 -10.34
N LYS A 105 10.24 10.67 -10.28
CA LYS A 105 10.78 9.60 -9.44
C LYS A 105 10.47 9.79 -7.95
N SER A 106 10.56 11.02 -7.45
CA SER A 106 10.26 11.34 -6.05
C SER A 106 8.76 11.22 -5.76
N ASN A 107 7.90 11.70 -6.66
CA ASN A 107 6.46 11.61 -6.52
C ASN A 107 5.92 10.19 -6.73
N LYS A 108 6.62 9.34 -7.48
CA LYS A 108 6.31 7.91 -7.60
C LYS A 108 6.35 7.23 -6.22
N LYS A 109 7.42 7.47 -5.45
CA LYS A 109 7.54 6.96 -4.08
C LYS A 109 6.46 7.53 -3.15
N ALA A 110 6.08 8.79 -3.33
CA ALA A 110 4.98 9.39 -2.58
C ALA A 110 3.63 8.72 -2.90
N ALA A 111 3.37 8.41 -4.18
CA ALA A 111 2.18 7.70 -4.61
C ALA A 111 2.14 6.25 -4.10
N GLU A 112 3.29 5.54 -4.12
CA GLU A 112 3.43 4.23 -3.49
C GLU A 112 3.07 4.30 -2.00
N LYS A 113 3.69 5.21 -1.23
CA LYS A 113 3.37 5.40 0.19
C LYS A 113 1.88 5.68 0.42
N ARG A 114 1.28 6.53 -0.43
CA ARG A 114 -0.14 6.89 -0.34
C ARG A 114 -1.06 5.67 -0.52
N ILE A 115 -0.67 4.68 -1.33
CA ILE A 115 -1.42 3.43 -1.47
C ILE A 115 -1.49 2.69 -0.12
N PHE A 116 -0.36 2.51 0.57
CA PHE A 116 -0.34 1.89 1.90
C PHE A 116 -1.23 2.65 2.88
N GLU A 117 -1.11 3.98 2.93
CA GLU A 117 -1.91 4.83 3.82
C GLU A 117 -3.42 4.66 3.59
N VAL A 118 -3.88 4.63 2.33
CA VAL A 118 -5.31 4.48 2.00
C VAL A 118 -5.81 3.07 2.26
N VAL A 119 -5.00 2.04 2.00
CA VAL A 119 -5.37 0.66 2.30
C VAL A 119 -5.51 0.47 3.80
N ASN A 120 -4.53 0.91 4.59
CA ASN A 120 -4.55 0.76 6.05
C ASN A 120 -5.67 1.60 6.68
N SER A 121 -5.86 2.85 6.24
CA SER A 121 -7.00 3.67 6.67
C SER A 121 -8.34 3.00 6.37
N LYS A 122 -8.46 2.25 5.28
CA LYS A 122 -9.71 1.55 4.99
C LYS A 122 -9.91 0.29 5.83
N ILE A 123 -8.82 -0.35 6.23
CA ILE A 123 -8.83 -1.46 7.19
C ILE A 123 -9.24 -0.92 8.56
N ASP A 124 -8.71 0.22 8.98
CA ASP A 124 -9.11 0.93 10.21
C ASP A 124 -10.62 1.14 10.24
N ASP A 125 -11.17 1.80 9.21
CA ASP A 125 -12.61 2.05 9.08
C ASP A 125 -13.44 0.77 9.23
N LEU A 126 -12.97 -0.35 8.67
CA LEU A 126 -13.70 -1.63 8.69
C LEU A 126 -13.64 -2.29 10.05
N ILE A 127 -12.46 -2.31 10.70
CA ILE A 127 -12.29 -2.92 12.01
C ILE A 127 -12.96 -2.09 13.10
N GLU A 128 -13.04 -0.77 12.96
CA GLU A 128 -13.80 0.10 13.87
C GLU A 128 -15.31 -0.25 13.91
N THR A 129 -15.84 -0.93 12.89
CA THR A 129 -17.22 -1.45 12.89
C THR A 129 -17.40 -2.78 13.63
N ALA A 130 -16.34 -3.32 14.25
CA ALA A 130 -16.41 -4.55 15.02
C ALA A 130 -17.24 -4.36 16.30
N GLU A 131 -18.38 -5.05 16.37
CA GLU A 131 -19.29 -5.03 17.52
C GLU A 131 -19.23 -6.36 18.26
N TYR A 132 -18.17 -6.58 19.04
CA TYR A 132 -18.04 -7.77 19.88
C TYR A 132 -18.84 -7.65 21.18
N ASP A 133 -19.72 -8.62 21.44
CA ASP A 133 -20.26 -8.89 22.77
C ASP A 133 -19.34 -9.87 23.52
N TRP A 134 -18.36 -9.32 24.23
CA TRP A 134 -17.36 -10.11 24.98
C TRP A 134 -17.96 -10.93 26.14
N MET A 135 -19.21 -10.67 26.52
CA MET A 135 -19.94 -11.38 27.57
C MET A 135 -21.19 -12.08 27.02
N ALA A 136 -21.17 -12.45 25.74
CA ALA A 136 -22.29 -13.10 25.07
C ALA A 136 -22.78 -14.35 25.83
N SER A 137 -24.10 -14.49 25.95
CA SER A 137 -24.72 -15.63 26.63
C SER A 137 -24.74 -16.91 25.78
N ALA A 138 -24.55 -16.78 24.47
CA ALA A 138 -24.61 -17.89 23.51
C ALA A 138 -23.40 -17.85 22.57
N PRO A 139 -22.97 -19.01 22.04
CA PRO A 139 -21.90 -19.08 21.06
C PRO A 139 -22.33 -18.42 19.73
N PRO A 140 -21.41 -17.75 19.02
CA PRO A 140 -21.70 -17.17 17.72
C PRO A 140 -21.85 -18.25 16.65
N MET A 141 -22.89 -18.14 15.83
CA MET A 141 -23.17 -19.11 14.76
C MET A 141 -22.40 -18.80 13.47
N GLU A 142 -22.23 -17.52 13.15
CA GLU A 142 -21.61 -17.04 11.91
C GLU A 142 -20.44 -16.08 12.22
N PRO A 143 -19.48 -15.91 11.30
CA PRO A 143 -18.46 -14.88 11.43
C PRO A 143 -19.08 -13.48 11.37
N SER A 144 -18.46 -12.55 12.07
CA SER A 144 -18.89 -11.15 12.19
C SER A 144 -18.98 -10.47 10.81
N ASN A 145 -19.96 -9.57 10.65
CA ASN A 145 -20.18 -8.87 9.38
C ASN A 145 -18.96 -8.03 8.94
N TYR A 146 -18.26 -7.43 9.91
CA TYR A 146 -17.05 -6.65 9.61
C TYR A 146 -15.96 -7.56 9.02
N MET A 147 -15.81 -8.77 9.54
CA MET A 147 -14.81 -9.75 9.07
C MET A 147 -15.10 -10.20 7.63
N GLN A 148 -16.37 -10.51 7.32
CA GLN A 148 -16.79 -10.83 5.95
C GLN A 148 -16.56 -9.67 4.98
N THR A 149 -16.73 -8.43 5.45
CA THR A 149 -16.50 -7.23 4.65
C THR A 149 -15.00 -6.98 4.44
N LEU A 150 -14.19 -7.22 5.47
CA LEU A 150 -12.74 -7.12 5.44
C LEU A 150 -12.13 -8.11 4.45
N THR A 151 -12.48 -9.40 4.50
CA THR A 151 -11.96 -10.40 3.55
C THR A 151 -12.39 -10.10 2.11
N ARG A 152 -13.63 -9.62 1.90
CA ARG A 152 -14.09 -9.16 0.59
C ARG A 152 -13.28 -7.97 0.09
N PHE A 153 -13.00 -7.01 0.96
CA PHE A 153 -12.16 -5.85 0.63
C PHE A 153 -10.74 -6.26 0.26
N LEU A 154 -10.09 -7.10 1.07
CA LEU A 154 -8.76 -7.65 0.81
C LEU A 154 -8.72 -8.43 -0.50
N SER A 155 -9.74 -9.24 -0.79
CA SER A 155 -9.88 -9.96 -2.07
C SER A 155 -9.98 -9.00 -3.26
N ASN A 156 -10.78 -7.93 -3.15
CA ASN A 156 -10.92 -6.93 -4.21
C ASN A 156 -9.64 -6.11 -4.45
N ILE A 157 -8.87 -5.83 -3.39
CA ILE A 157 -7.55 -5.20 -3.51
C ILE A 157 -6.63 -6.10 -4.34
N MET A 158 -6.47 -7.35 -3.92
CA MET A 158 -5.55 -8.30 -4.57
C MET A 158 -5.93 -8.57 -6.03
N ASN A 159 -7.20 -8.84 -6.29
CA ASN A 159 -7.65 -9.37 -7.58
C ASN A 159 -8.00 -8.30 -8.61
N SER A 160 -8.31 -7.07 -8.20
CA SER A 160 -8.81 -6.04 -9.12
C SER A 160 -8.01 -4.75 -9.04
N THR A 161 -7.85 -4.18 -7.85
CA THR A 161 -7.37 -2.80 -7.72
C THR A 161 -5.87 -2.68 -7.95
N LEU A 162 -5.09 -3.68 -7.54
CA LEU A 162 -3.64 -3.69 -7.70
C LEU A 162 -3.17 -4.35 -9.01
N LEU A 163 -4.06 -4.74 -9.92
CA LEU A 163 -3.70 -5.50 -11.13
C LEU A 163 -2.59 -4.82 -11.97
N GLY A 164 -2.61 -3.50 -12.06
CA GLY A 164 -1.66 -2.73 -12.87
C GLY A 164 -0.26 -2.53 -12.25
N LEU A 165 -0.01 -3.02 -11.03
CA LEU A 165 1.29 -2.87 -10.36
C LEU A 165 2.22 -4.08 -10.60
N PRO A 166 3.54 -3.94 -10.39
CA PRO A 166 4.48 -5.06 -10.30
C PRO A 166 4.13 -6.01 -9.15
N THR A 167 4.34 -7.31 -9.33
CA THR A 167 3.99 -8.35 -8.34
C THR A 167 4.63 -8.08 -6.98
N GLU A 168 5.87 -7.63 -6.96
CA GLU A 168 6.64 -7.34 -5.75
C GLU A 168 5.96 -6.25 -4.91
N ILE A 169 5.44 -5.20 -5.55
CA ILE A 169 4.73 -4.12 -4.87
C ILE A 169 3.38 -4.62 -4.34
N LYS A 170 2.68 -5.48 -5.09
CA LYS A 170 1.39 -6.06 -4.62
C LYS A 170 1.59 -6.90 -3.38
N GLU A 171 2.60 -7.76 -3.38
CA GLU A 171 2.92 -8.64 -2.25
C GLU A 171 3.26 -7.81 -1.00
N LEU A 172 4.05 -6.74 -1.16
CA LEU A 172 4.37 -5.83 -0.05
C LEU A 172 3.14 -5.11 0.51
N ILE A 173 2.30 -4.54 -0.35
CA ILE A 173 1.04 -3.87 0.08
C ILE A 173 0.16 -4.87 0.82
N TYR A 174 0.04 -6.08 0.31
CA TYR A 174 -0.84 -7.07 0.88
C TYR A 174 -0.32 -7.65 2.20
N PHE A 175 1.00 -7.85 2.30
CA PHE A 175 1.68 -8.23 3.53
C PHE A 175 1.46 -7.17 4.62
N ASP A 176 1.67 -5.90 4.29
CA ASP A 176 1.47 -4.76 5.20
C ASP A 176 0.01 -4.67 5.66
N ALA A 177 -0.93 -4.75 4.71
CA ALA A 177 -2.36 -4.74 4.99
C ALA A 177 -2.81 -5.86 5.94
N LEU A 178 -2.35 -7.10 5.71
CA LEU A 178 -2.67 -8.23 6.59
C LEU A 178 -2.05 -8.09 7.98
N SER A 179 -0.80 -7.63 8.05
CA SER A 179 -0.12 -7.39 9.33
C SER A 179 -0.84 -6.30 10.13
N HIS A 180 -1.24 -5.22 9.46
CA HIS A 180 -1.99 -4.12 10.06
C HIS A 180 -3.35 -4.57 10.57
N ALA A 181 -4.10 -5.33 9.75
CA ALA A 181 -5.37 -5.92 10.15
C ALA A 181 -5.22 -6.86 11.37
N ALA A 182 -4.22 -7.73 11.38
CA ALA A 182 -3.97 -8.65 12.49
C ALA A 182 -3.68 -7.91 13.80
N ASN A 183 -2.81 -6.89 13.76
CA ASN A 183 -2.50 -6.05 14.92
C ASN A 183 -3.73 -5.31 15.45
N MET A 184 -4.56 -4.79 14.56
CA MET A 184 -5.81 -4.14 14.97
C MET A 184 -6.80 -5.10 15.59
N ILE A 185 -6.99 -6.29 15.03
CA ILE A 185 -7.87 -7.31 15.60
C ILE A 185 -7.36 -7.75 16.98
N LEU A 186 -6.04 -7.93 17.14
CA LEU A 186 -5.41 -8.22 18.44
C LEU A 186 -5.68 -7.14 19.49
N SER A 187 -5.82 -5.88 19.06
CA SER A 187 -6.09 -4.76 19.96
C SER A 187 -7.54 -4.70 20.48
N LEU A 188 -8.49 -5.34 19.79
CA LEU A 188 -9.92 -5.32 20.17
C LEU A 188 -10.19 -5.86 21.59
N PRO A 189 -9.74 -7.07 21.99
CA PRO A 189 -9.93 -7.55 23.35
C PRO A 189 -9.07 -6.78 24.38
N LEU A 190 -7.99 -6.13 23.93
CA LEU A 190 -7.12 -5.30 24.77
C LEU A 190 -7.70 -3.93 25.08
N SER A 191 -8.72 -3.47 24.33
CA SER A 191 -9.37 -2.18 24.52
C SER A 191 -9.73 -1.92 25.99
N PRO A 192 -9.49 -0.70 26.53
CA PRO A 192 -9.81 -0.37 27.91
C PRO A 192 -11.30 -0.48 28.24
N ASP A 193 -12.18 -0.43 27.23
CA ASP A 193 -13.62 -0.60 27.40
C ASP A 193 -14.02 -2.05 27.68
N VAL A 194 -13.16 -3.00 27.29
CA VAL A 194 -13.35 -4.44 27.52
C VAL A 194 -12.79 -4.79 28.88
N LYS A 195 -13.68 -5.00 29.86
CA LYS A 195 -13.31 -5.33 31.24
C LYS A 195 -13.21 -6.83 31.49
N ASN A 196 -14.19 -7.57 30.99
CA ASN A 196 -14.30 -9.01 31.17
C ASN A 196 -14.61 -9.66 29.82
N ILE A 197 -14.09 -10.87 29.62
CA ILE A 197 -14.25 -11.68 28.42
C ILE A 197 -14.61 -13.09 28.87
N ASN A 198 -15.75 -13.60 28.42
CA ASN A 198 -16.18 -14.97 28.70
C ASN A 198 -15.79 -15.93 27.56
N PRO A 199 -15.96 -17.26 27.73
CA PRO A 199 -15.63 -18.24 26.70
C PRO A 199 -16.36 -18.03 25.36
N ASN A 200 -17.60 -17.52 25.39
CA ASN A 200 -18.36 -17.24 24.17
C ASN A 200 -17.82 -16.05 23.38
N GLY A 201 -17.36 -15.00 24.08
CA GLY A 201 -16.69 -13.85 23.49
C GLY A 201 -15.36 -14.25 22.83
N VAL A 202 -14.57 -15.11 23.49
CA VAL A 202 -13.36 -15.69 22.88
C VAL A 202 -13.71 -16.50 21.64
N MET A 203 -14.78 -17.29 21.67
CA MET A 203 -15.22 -18.08 20.51
C MET A 203 -15.70 -17.21 19.34
N ALA A 204 -16.22 -16.00 19.60
CA ALA A 204 -16.52 -15.02 18.54
C ALA A 204 -15.26 -14.57 17.84
N LEU A 205 -14.27 -14.13 18.61
CA LEU A 205 -12.98 -13.74 18.07
C LEU A 205 -12.32 -14.92 17.32
N ALA A 206 -12.35 -16.12 17.89
CA ALA A 206 -11.78 -17.31 17.28
C ALA A 206 -12.39 -17.63 15.92
N LYS A 207 -13.73 -17.58 15.82
CA LYS A 207 -14.43 -17.80 14.56
C LYS A 207 -14.05 -16.78 13.49
N ASP A 208 -13.87 -15.52 13.87
CA ASP A 208 -13.43 -14.48 12.94
C ASP A 208 -11.98 -14.65 12.50
N VAL A 209 -11.09 -15.05 13.44
CA VAL A 209 -9.68 -15.34 13.15
C VAL A 209 -9.53 -16.56 12.24
N ASP A 210 -10.29 -17.63 12.50
CA ASP A 210 -10.30 -18.82 11.64
C ASP A 210 -10.81 -18.48 10.24
N TYR A 211 -11.87 -17.67 10.14
CA TYR A 211 -12.39 -17.21 8.85
C TYR A 211 -11.38 -16.36 8.06
N LEU A 212 -10.65 -15.48 8.74
CA LEU A 212 -9.56 -14.71 8.13
C LEU A 212 -8.40 -15.61 7.70
N TYR A 213 -8.05 -16.61 8.52
CA TYR A 213 -7.01 -17.57 8.22
C TYR A 213 -7.35 -18.41 7.00
N ASP A 214 -8.55 -18.99 6.93
CA ASP A 214 -9.03 -19.77 5.79
C ASP A 214 -9.02 -18.93 4.50
N PHE A 215 -9.39 -17.66 4.61
CA PHE A 215 -9.29 -16.73 3.50
C PHE A 215 -7.84 -16.55 3.03
N VAL A 216 -6.89 -16.28 3.94
CA VAL A 216 -5.46 -16.13 3.59
C VAL A 216 -4.85 -17.44 3.08
N ASP A 217 -5.24 -18.58 3.65
CA ASP A 217 -4.85 -19.91 3.22
C ASP A 217 -5.23 -20.14 1.75
N SER A 218 -6.45 -19.75 1.37
CA SER A 218 -7.01 -19.89 0.03
C SER A 218 -6.26 -19.09 -1.05
N LEU A 219 -5.47 -18.08 -0.66
CA LEU A 219 -4.66 -17.29 -1.59
C LEU A 219 -3.42 -18.07 -2.07
N GLY A 220 -3.03 -19.15 -1.37
CA GLY A 220 -1.92 -20.00 -1.76
C GLY A 220 -0.53 -19.37 -1.56
N VAL A 221 -0.42 -18.34 -0.73
CA VAL A 221 0.84 -17.64 -0.45
C VAL A 221 1.28 -17.91 1.00
N PRO A 222 2.26 -18.80 1.25
CA PRO A 222 2.61 -19.24 2.60
C PRO A 222 3.09 -18.13 3.53
N ILE A 223 3.85 -17.16 3.02
CA ILE A 223 4.41 -16.07 3.84
C ILE A 223 3.34 -15.18 4.48
N LEU A 224 2.15 -15.10 3.85
CA LEU A 224 1.05 -14.32 4.38
C LEU A 224 0.39 -14.97 5.59
N ARG A 225 0.55 -16.30 5.75
CA ARG A 225 0.03 -17.02 6.93
C ARG A 225 0.80 -16.65 8.18
N GLU A 226 2.11 -16.43 8.05
CA GLU A 226 2.99 -16.04 9.17
C GLU A 226 2.52 -14.72 9.81
N ASN A 227 1.88 -13.83 9.04
CA ASN A 227 1.31 -12.57 9.56
C ASN A 227 0.14 -12.78 10.52
N LEU A 228 -0.51 -13.94 10.47
CA LEU A 228 -1.64 -14.29 11.33
C LEU A 228 -1.21 -15.18 12.50
N ASP A 229 0.05 -15.63 12.58
CA ASP A 229 0.51 -16.57 13.60
C ASP A 229 0.30 -16.01 15.02
N GLU A 230 0.61 -14.73 15.24
CA GLU A 230 0.40 -14.09 16.56
C GLU A 230 -1.09 -14.03 16.90
N LEU A 231 -1.94 -13.68 15.93
CA LEU A 231 -3.38 -13.62 16.10
C LEU A 231 -3.96 -15.00 16.45
N GLN A 232 -3.56 -16.05 15.73
CA GLN A 232 -3.96 -17.42 16.02
C GLN A 232 -3.47 -17.91 17.37
N GLN A 233 -2.19 -17.72 17.70
CA GLN A 233 -1.64 -18.17 18.98
C GLN A 233 -2.25 -17.42 20.17
N THR A 234 -2.61 -16.15 19.99
CA THR A 234 -3.28 -15.35 21.02
C THR A 234 -4.69 -15.88 21.29
N VAL A 235 -5.45 -16.18 20.24
CA VAL A 235 -6.76 -16.84 20.39
C VAL A 235 -6.62 -18.21 21.05
N GLN A 236 -5.65 -19.02 20.64
CA GLN A 236 -5.38 -20.33 21.25
C GLN A 236 -5.06 -20.21 22.75
N LEU A 237 -4.30 -19.18 23.14
CA LEU A 237 -4.02 -18.90 24.55
C LEU A 237 -5.30 -18.56 25.32
N MET A 238 -6.18 -17.74 24.75
CA MET A 238 -7.47 -17.36 25.37
C MET A 238 -8.46 -18.54 25.46
N GLN A 239 -8.31 -19.56 24.61
CA GLN A 239 -9.10 -20.80 24.64
C GLN A 239 -8.47 -21.89 25.53
N ALA A 240 -7.25 -21.71 26.01
CA ALA A 240 -6.55 -22.73 26.77
C ALA A 240 -7.23 -23.00 28.12
N GLU A 241 -7.49 -24.26 28.41
CA GLU A 241 -8.01 -24.68 29.73
C GLU A 241 -7.01 -24.43 30.86
N ASN A 242 -5.71 -24.41 30.54
CA ASN A 242 -4.63 -24.17 31.48
C ASN A 242 -3.76 -23.00 31.03
N THR A 243 -4.07 -21.82 31.56
CA THR A 243 -3.37 -20.56 31.24
C THR A 243 -2.01 -20.45 31.91
N ASP A 244 -1.71 -21.30 32.93
CA ASP A 244 -0.40 -21.36 33.58
C ASP A 244 0.71 -21.80 32.61
N GLU A 245 0.35 -22.51 31.52
CA GLU A 245 1.27 -22.90 30.45
C GLU A 245 1.97 -21.72 29.79
N PHE A 246 1.39 -20.52 29.84
CA PHE A 246 1.99 -19.30 29.30
C PHE A 246 3.15 -18.77 30.17
N TYR A 247 3.12 -19.04 31.48
CA TYR A 247 4.18 -18.61 32.39
C TYR A 247 5.36 -19.59 32.42
N ASP A 248 5.18 -20.82 31.93
CA ASP A 248 6.27 -21.76 31.69
C ASP A 248 7.00 -21.42 30.38
N ILE A 249 8.26 -20.98 30.51
CA ILE A 249 9.16 -20.61 29.41
C ILE A 249 9.26 -21.73 28.35
N SER A 250 9.25 -22.99 28.77
CA SER A 250 9.41 -24.12 27.85
C SER A 250 8.16 -24.35 27.00
N THR A 251 6.99 -24.19 27.62
CA THR A 251 5.69 -24.43 26.97
C THR A 251 5.27 -23.23 26.15
N ARG A 252 5.49 -22.01 26.65
CA ARG A 252 5.29 -20.76 25.91
C ARG A 252 6.07 -20.72 24.61
N ASN A 253 7.38 -21.01 24.63
CA ASN A 253 8.19 -21.00 23.41
C ASN A 253 7.74 -22.04 22.37
N LYS A 254 7.04 -23.11 22.79
CA LYS A 254 6.54 -24.15 21.89
C LYS A 254 5.15 -23.88 21.34
N LYS A 255 4.24 -23.32 22.14
CA LYS A 255 2.81 -23.15 21.78
C LYS A 255 2.41 -21.69 21.53
N TYR A 256 3.00 -20.74 22.25
CA TYR A 256 2.60 -19.33 22.28
C TYR A 256 3.79 -18.40 21.99
N GLY A 257 4.75 -18.86 21.19
CA GLY A 257 6.02 -18.16 20.96
C GLY A 257 5.88 -16.83 20.22
N ARG A 258 4.75 -16.62 19.53
CA ARG A 258 4.42 -15.38 18.82
C ARG A 258 3.57 -14.42 19.64
N VAL A 259 2.96 -14.88 20.74
CA VAL A 259 2.11 -14.03 21.59
C VAL A 259 2.97 -13.02 22.33
N ASP A 260 2.61 -11.74 22.20
CA ASP A 260 3.28 -10.66 22.90
C ASP A 260 3.30 -10.87 24.43
N VAL A 261 4.46 -10.57 25.01
CA VAL A 261 4.77 -10.87 26.43
C VAL A 261 3.94 -10.00 27.38
N ILE A 262 3.52 -8.83 26.93
CA ILE A 262 2.79 -7.82 27.70
C ILE A 262 1.29 -8.03 27.50
N ASN A 263 0.85 -8.30 26.27
CA ASN A 263 -0.57 -8.47 25.95
C ASN A 263 -1.15 -9.77 26.50
N GLY A 264 -0.38 -10.86 26.48
CA GLY A 264 -0.83 -12.17 26.98
C GLY A 264 -1.40 -12.12 28.40
N PRO A 265 -0.64 -11.64 29.41
CA PRO A 265 -1.13 -11.53 30.79
C PRO A 265 -2.36 -10.63 30.93
N VAL A 266 -2.42 -9.52 30.20
CA VAL A 266 -3.58 -8.60 30.24
C VAL A 266 -4.84 -9.29 29.74
N LEU A 267 -4.75 -10.11 28.69
CA LEU A 267 -5.88 -10.88 28.18
C LEU A 267 -6.34 -11.94 29.19
N LEU A 268 -5.40 -12.61 29.85
CA LEU A 268 -5.70 -13.60 30.89
C LEU A 268 -6.36 -12.97 32.12
N GLU A 269 -5.98 -11.76 32.51
CA GLU A 269 -6.63 -11.02 33.61
C GLU A 269 -8.08 -10.62 33.30
N LYS A 270 -8.39 -10.35 32.02
CA LYS A 270 -9.75 -10.03 31.57
C LYS A 270 -10.64 -11.27 31.40
N TYR A 271 -10.08 -12.48 31.41
CA TYR A 271 -10.84 -13.70 31.17
C TYR A 271 -11.61 -14.14 32.43
N VAL A 272 -12.93 -14.33 32.32
CA VAL A 272 -13.85 -14.65 33.43
C VAL A 272 -14.82 -15.78 33.08
#